data_AF-A0A259SRP6-F1
#
_entry.id   AF-A0A259SRP6-F1
#
_cell.length_a   1.000
_cell.length_b   1.000
_cell.length_c   1.000
_cell.angle_alpha   90.00
_cell.angle_beta   90.00
_cell.angle_gamma   90.00
#
_symmetry.space_group_name_H-M   'P 1'
#
loop_
_entity.id
_entity.type
_entity.pdbx_description
1 polymer ?
#
loop_
_entity_poly.entity_id
_entity_poly.type
_entity_poly.pdbx_seq_one_letter_code
_entity_poly.pdbx_strand_id
1 'polypeptide(L)'
;MVFEGSSAAISHTGKVRSNNQDSGYAGANLFVVADGMGGHAGGDVASSLAIHRLQNLDHAYPSTMDAEASLQAAATTAAGDMIRAVKDRPELAGLGTTLDAIIMVDDYAVIGHIGDSRIYLYRDETLTQITTDHTFVQRLVDSGRITPEEARYHPRRSVLMRVLSDMDADPELDMFVMPTLPGDRWLLCSDGLSGVVDEVHMEKTLRLGMAPGRTADGLLKYALDGGAPDNVTIVIVDVGGQHPVLSGSATVVGAAANPQGIIVPAARPARPSWLHPVRQAANEPTHFEPAADYLEELIEEDHRRSVRRRVGWITGLIVVIALMAAALFGAYAWTQTRYFVGVDSQNDTVAVFQGIQQDIGPISLSHVYEDTGIKMSDLPSFNQSLVQQTITARSLDDATAIVGRLRASAGTGKTP
;
A
#
# COMPACT_ATOMS: atom_id res chain seq x y z
N MET A 1 -43.37 -14.73 0.43
CA MET A 1 -43.84 -13.95 -0.74
C MET A 1 -42.70 -13.77 -1.72
N VAL A 2 -42.92 -13.24 -2.93
CA VAL A 2 -41.81 -12.75 -3.78
C VAL A 2 -41.46 -11.36 -3.26
N PHE A 3 -40.17 -11.10 -3.08
CA PHE A 3 -39.65 -9.78 -2.71
C PHE A 3 -40.20 -8.67 -3.62
N GLU A 4 -40.70 -7.60 -3.01
CA GLU A 4 -41.13 -6.40 -3.73
C GLU A 4 -40.02 -5.35 -3.67
N GLY A 5 -39.36 -5.11 -4.80
CA GLY A 5 -38.27 -4.15 -4.88
C GLY A 5 -37.64 -4.07 -6.26
N SER A 6 -36.48 -3.44 -6.33
CA SER A 6 -35.69 -3.36 -7.56
C SER A 6 -34.21 -3.60 -7.26
N SER A 7 -33.51 -4.22 -8.21
CA SER A 7 -32.11 -4.56 -8.02
C SER A 7 -31.30 -4.34 -9.30
N ALA A 8 -29.98 -4.23 -9.15
CA ALA A 8 -29.05 -4.25 -10.27
C ALA A 8 -27.71 -4.84 -9.82
N ALA A 9 -27.10 -5.63 -10.69
CA ALA A 9 -25.74 -6.11 -10.53
C ALA A 9 -24.86 -5.57 -11.67
N ILE A 10 -23.65 -5.13 -11.35
CA ILE A 10 -22.62 -4.79 -12.32
C ILE A 10 -21.29 -5.38 -11.87
N SER A 11 -20.41 -5.69 -12.83
CA SER A 11 -19.06 -6.14 -12.56
C SER A 11 -18.11 -5.64 -13.63
N HIS A 12 -16.91 -5.24 -13.23
CA HIS A 12 -15.87 -4.69 -14.11
C HIS A 12 -14.49 -5.21 -13.70
N THR A 13 -13.64 -5.51 -14.68
CA THR A 13 -12.27 -6.02 -14.48
C THR A 13 -11.31 -5.06 -13.74
N GLY A 14 -11.74 -3.84 -13.43
CA GLY A 14 -10.85 -2.75 -13.04
C GLY A 14 -9.91 -2.27 -14.16
N LYS A 15 -8.80 -1.61 -13.80
CA LYS A 15 -7.81 -1.04 -14.73
C LYS A 15 -6.47 -1.77 -14.75
N VAL A 16 -6.22 -2.67 -13.79
CA VAL A 16 -4.91 -3.31 -13.58
C VAL A 16 -4.95 -4.81 -13.84
N ARG A 17 -6.01 -5.51 -13.41
CA ARG A 17 -6.15 -6.95 -13.63
C ARG A 17 -6.41 -7.27 -15.11
N SER A 18 -5.97 -8.45 -15.55
CA SER A 18 -6.16 -8.91 -16.93
C SER A 18 -7.49 -9.64 -17.17
N ASN A 19 -8.08 -10.17 -16.11
CA ASN A 19 -9.32 -10.94 -16.11
C ASN A 19 -10.19 -10.51 -14.93
N ASN A 20 -11.49 -10.75 -15.07
CA ASN A 20 -12.45 -10.58 -13.98
C ASN A 20 -12.64 -11.92 -13.28
N GLN A 21 -12.26 -12.00 -12.01
CA GLN A 21 -12.40 -13.17 -11.15
C GLN A 21 -13.59 -13.04 -10.20
N ASP A 22 -14.18 -11.85 -10.09
CA ASP A 22 -15.43 -11.66 -9.38
C ASP A 22 -16.61 -12.24 -10.15
N SER A 23 -17.65 -12.64 -9.43
CA SER A 23 -18.97 -12.95 -9.96
C SER A 23 -20.06 -12.33 -9.09
N GLY A 24 -21.20 -12.00 -9.71
CA GLY A 24 -22.34 -11.46 -8.99
C GLY A 24 -23.67 -11.94 -9.56
N TYR A 25 -24.70 -11.92 -8.70
CA TYR A 25 -26.05 -12.33 -9.04
C TYR A 25 -27.07 -11.37 -8.43
N ALA A 26 -28.04 -10.94 -9.23
CA ALA A 26 -29.22 -10.23 -8.76
C ALA A 26 -30.48 -10.87 -9.34
N GLY A 27 -31.20 -11.60 -8.49
CA GLY A 27 -32.42 -12.32 -8.83
C GLY A 27 -33.68 -11.66 -8.29
N ALA A 28 -34.72 -12.47 -8.12
CA ALA A 28 -35.99 -12.04 -7.56
C ALA A 28 -35.95 -11.94 -6.03
N ASN A 29 -35.37 -12.93 -5.35
CA ASN A 29 -35.26 -13.01 -3.89
C ASN A 29 -33.79 -13.14 -3.42
N LEU A 30 -32.87 -13.51 -4.32
CA LEU A 30 -31.47 -13.74 -4.01
C LEU A 30 -30.54 -12.68 -4.64
N PHE A 31 -29.59 -12.20 -3.85
CA PHE A 31 -28.54 -11.27 -4.26
C PHE A 31 -27.18 -11.74 -3.75
N VAL A 32 -26.17 -11.81 -4.63
CA VAL A 32 -24.87 -12.41 -4.28
C VAL A 32 -23.71 -11.63 -4.89
N VAL A 33 -22.63 -11.49 -4.13
CA VAL A 33 -21.29 -11.12 -4.61
C VAL A 33 -20.30 -12.20 -4.19
N ALA A 34 -19.40 -12.58 -5.10
CA ALA A 34 -18.35 -13.55 -4.85
C ALA A 34 -17.05 -13.06 -5.52
N ASP A 35 -16.05 -12.70 -4.71
CA ASP A 35 -14.72 -12.30 -5.19
C ASP A 35 -13.80 -13.52 -5.23
N GLY A 36 -13.44 -13.91 -6.45
CA GLY A 36 -12.68 -15.12 -6.72
C GLY A 36 -11.17 -14.91 -6.62
N MET A 37 -10.52 -15.77 -5.84
CA MET A 37 -9.08 -15.78 -5.63
C MET A 37 -8.46 -17.15 -5.95
N GLY A 38 -7.16 -17.17 -6.19
CA GLY A 38 -6.41 -18.36 -6.56
C GLY A 38 -5.45 -18.07 -7.70
N GLY A 39 -4.49 -18.96 -7.90
CA GLY A 39 -3.40 -18.84 -8.88
C GLY A 39 -3.87 -18.80 -10.35
N HIS A 40 -3.32 -19.66 -11.21
CA HIS A 40 -3.67 -19.63 -12.63
C HIS A 40 -5.16 -19.96 -12.85
N ALA A 41 -5.97 -18.94 -13.15
CA ALA A 41 -7.41 -19.06 -13.44
C ALA A 41 -8.22 -19.84 -12.38
N GLY A 42 -7.80 -19.79 -11.10
CA GLY A 42 -8.53 -20.43 -10.00
C GLY A 42 -9.73 -19.59 -9.53
N GLY A 43 -9.54 -18.27 -9.44
CA GLY A 43 -10.54 -17.37 -8.88
C GLY A 43 -11.83 -17.25 -9.70
N ASP A 44 -11.73 -17.14 -11.03
CA ASP A 44 -12.88 -17.10 -11.93
C ASP A 44 -13.70 -18.40 -11.88
N VAL A 45 -13.02 -19.55 -11.70
CA VAL A 45 -13.70 -20.84 -11.50
C VAL A 45 -14.40 -20.89 -10.14
N ALA A 46 -13.71 -20.46 -9.08
CA ALA A 46 -14.24 -20.46 -7.72
C ALA A 46 -15.53 -19.62 -7.61
N SER A 47 -15.47 -18.35 -7.99
CA SER A 47 -16.62 -17.45 -7.89
C SER A 47 -17.78 -17.89 -8.80
N SER A 48 -17.47 -18.44 -9.99
CA SER A 48 -18.48 -18.99 -10.89
C SER A 48 -19.19 -20.22 -10.32
N LEU A 49 -18.46 -21.15 -9.68
CA LEU A 49 -19.04 -22.32 -9.02
C LEU A 49 -19.95 -21.91 -7.86
N ALA A 50 -19.53 -20.92 -7.06
CA ALA A 50 -20.34 -20.37 -5.99
C ALA A 50 -21.67 -19.80 -6.53
N ILE A 51 -21.61 -18.86 -7.49
CA ILE A 51 -22.82 -18.29 -8.10
C ILE A 51 -23.71 -19.37 -8.75
N HIS A 52 -23.11 -20.35 -9.43
CA HIS A 52 -23.86 -21.44 -10.07
C HIS A 52 -24.65 -22.29 -9.08
N ARG A 53 -24.15 -22.47 -7.84
CA ARG A 53 -24.89 -23.15 -6.78
C ARG A 53 -25.92 -22.26 -6.14
N LEU A 54 -25.56 -21.04 -5.80
CA LEU A 54 -26.44 -20.14 -5.09
C LEU A 54 -27.64 -19.69 -5.94
N GLN A 55 -27.51 -19.51 -7.26
CA GLN A 55 -28.65 -19.09 -8.11
C GLN A 55 -29.88 -20.02 -7.99
N ASN A 56 -29.71 -21.28 -7.57
CA ASN A 56 -30.82 -22.20 -7.36
C ASN A 56 -31.66 -21.86 -6.11
N LEU A 57 -31.16 -20.97 -5.25
CA LEU A 57 -31.84 -20.44 -4.08
C LEU A 57 -32.74 -19.23 -4.43
N ASP A 58 -32.78 -18.79 -5.70
CA ASP A 58 -33.62 -17.65 -6.12
C ASP A 58 -35.11 -18.03 -6.23
N HIS A 59 -35.70 -18.39 -5.10
CA HIS A 59 -37.11 -18.72 -4.97
C HIS A 59 -37.65 -18.28 -3.61
N ALA A 60 -38.97 -18.29 -3.46
CA ALA A 60 -39.58 -17.97 -2.18
C ALA A 60 -39.29 -19.07 -1.14
N TYR A 61 -39.02 -18.67 0.09
CA TYR A 61 -38.87 -19.56 1.25
C TYR A 61 -40.07 -19.46 2.19
N PRO A 62 -40.43 -20.55 2.90
CA PRO A 62 -41.51 -20.52 3.88
C PRO A 62 -41.10 -19.92 5.24
N SER A 63 -39.80 -19.90 5.57
CA SER A 63 -39.28 -19.28 6.78
C SER A 63 -37.83 -18.82 6.59
N THR A 64 -37.35 -17.91 7.45
CA THR A 64 -35.95 -17.47 7.47
C THR A 64 -35.00 -18.62 7.79
N MET A 65 -35.40 -19.52 8.69
CA MET A 65 -34.62 -20.70 9.08
C MET A 65 -34.38 -21.66 7.91
N ASP A 66 -35.39 -21.86 7.05
CA ASP A 66 -35.24 -22.68 5.85
C ASP A 66 -34.29 -22.04 4.83
N ALA A 67 -34.31 -20.71 4.71
CA ALA A 67 -33.38 -19.95 3.87
C ALA A 67 -31.94 -20.02 4.40
N GLU A 68 -31.73 -19.82 5.71
CA GLU A 68 -30.41 -19.96 6.36
C GLU A 68 -29.83 -21.36 6.13
N ALA A 69 -30.61 -22.41 6.39
CA ALA A 69 -30.17 -23.80 6.18
C ALA A 69 -29.84 -24.08 4.70
N SER A 70 -30.63 -23.55 3.78
CA SER A 70 -30.40 -23.73 2.34
C SER A 70 -29.17 -22.96 1.85
N LEU A 71 -28.93 -21.77 2.39
CA LEU A 71 -27.75 -20.97 2.07
C LEU A 71 -26.47 -21.65 2.57
N GLN A 72 -26.46 -22.14 3.82
CA GLN A 72 -25.35 -22.92 4.38
C GLN A 72 -25.09 -24.18 3.53
N ALA A 73 -26.14 -24.95 3.22
CA ALA A 73 -26.02 -26.16 2.41
C ALA A 73 -25.50 -25.88 0.99
N ALA A 74 -25.89 -24.76 0.38
CA ALA A 74 -25.39 -24.34 -0.93
C ALA A 74 -23.91 -23.96 -0.88
N ALA A 75 -23.46 -23.28 0.18
CA ALA A 75 -22.04 -22.98 0.40
C ALA A 75 -21.21 -24.25 0.59
N THR A 76 -21.64 -25.17 1.45
CA THR A 76 -21.00 -26.50 1.61
C THR A 76 -20.94 -27.26 0.29
N THR A 77 -22.02 -27.20 -0.52
CA THR A 77 -22.04 -27.84 -1.85
C THR A 77 -21.05 -27.18 -2.81
N ALA A 78 -20.96 -25.84 -2.81
CA ALA A 78 -20.02 -25.10 -3.64
C ALA A 78 -18.56 -25.42 -3.27
N ALA A 79 -18.21 -25.48 -1.98
CA ALA A 79 -16.90 -25.96 -1.52
C ALA A 79 -16.61 -27.38 -2.04
N GLY A 80 -17.59 -28.29 -1.91
CA GLY A 80 -17.50 -29.64 -2.43
C GLY A 80 -17.22 -29.70 -3.95
N ASP A 81 -17.76 -28.76 -4.73
CA ASP A 81 -17.46 -28.67 -6.16
C ASP A 81 -16.10 -28.07 -6.46
N MET A 82 -15.61 -27.13 -5.65
CA MET A 82 -14.24 -26.62 -5.74
C MET A 82 -13.22 -27.74 -5.51
N ILE A 83 -13.43 -28.55 -4.46
CA ILE A 83 -12.62 -29.74 -4.17
C ILE A 83 -12.61 -30.70 -5.36
N ARG A 84 -13.77 -30.96 -5.97
CA ARG A 84 -13.86 -31.82 -7.17
C ARG A 84 -13.15 -31.21 -8.37
N ALA A 85 -13.30 -29.90 -8.59
CA ALA A 85 -12.64 -29.19 -9.69
C ALA A 85 -11.11 -29.29 -9.59
N VAL A 86 -10.54 -29.15 -8.39
CA VAL A 86 -9.10 -29.33 -8.14
C VAL A 86 -8.67 -30.77 -8.32
N LYS A 87 -9.49 -31.73 -7.90
CA LYS A 87 -9.21 -33.15 -8.13
C LYS A 87 -9.12 -33.49 -9.62
N ASP A 88 -9.99 -32.91 -10.44
CA ASP A 88 -10.01 -33.11 -11.89
C ASP A 88 -8.93 -32.28 -12.62
N ARG A 89 -8.59 -31.11 -12.07
CA ARG A 89 -7.61 -30.16 -12.62
C ARG A 89 -6.69 -29.65 -11.50
N PRO A 90 -5.61 -30.38 -11.18
CA PRO A 90 -4.69 -30.01 -10.09
C PRO A 90 -4.06 -28.63 -10.23
N GLU A 91 -4.02 -28.06 -11.44
CA GLU A 91 -3.58 -26.69 -11.70
C GLU A 91 -4.45 -25.61 -11.03
N LEU A 92 -5.67 -25.95 -10.61
CA LEU A 92 -6.57 -25.05 -9.88
C LEU A 92 -6.36 -25.06 -8.36
N ALA A 93 -5.41 -25.83 -7.84
CA ALA A 93 -5.19 -25.95 -6.40
C ALA A 93 -5.04 -24.59 -5.69
N GLY A 94 -5.69 -24.44 -4.54
CA GLY A 94 -5.73 -23.19 -3.78
C GLY A 94 -6.71 -22.15 -4.34
N LEU A 95 -7.70 -22.59 -5.11
CA LEU A 95 -8.81 -21.74 -5.55
C LEU A 95 -9.77 -21.48 -4.39
N GLY A 96 -10.29 -20.26 -4.31
CA GLY A 96 -11.28 -19.90 -3.34
C GLY A 96 -12.04 -18.66 -3.77
N THR A 97 -13.07 -18.31 -3.02
CA THR A 97 -13.85 -17.11 -3.26
C THR A 97 -14.40 -16.59 -1.93
N THR A 98 -14.57 -15.29 -1.84
CA THR A 98 -15.47 -14.71 -0.85
C THR A 98 -16.92 -15.03 -1.25
N LEU A 99 -17.84 -14.89 -0.31
CA LEU A 99 -19.27 -15.05 -0.56
C LEU A 99 -20.05 -14.11 0.37
N ASP A 100 -20.78 -13.19 -0.23
CA ASP A 100 -21.81 -12.38 0.41
C ASP A 100 -23.14 -12.65 -0.27
N ALA A 101 -24.14 -13.04 0.50
CA ALA A 101 -25.47 -13.33 -0.02
C ALA A 101 -26.56 -12.71 0.86
N ILE A 102 -27.62 -12.22 0.21
CA ILE A 102 -28.88 -11.85 0.84
C ILE A 102 -30.01 -12.65 0.18
N ILE A 103 -30.81 -13.34 0.99
CA ILE A 103 -32.09 -13.93 0.60
C ILE A 103 -33.21 -13.15 1.30
N MET A 104 -34.14 -12.60 0.51
CA MET A 104 -35.30 -11.91 1.02
C MET A 104 -36.42 -12.92 1.33
N VAL A 105 -36.87 -12.95 2.58
CA VAL A 105 -37.96 -13.80 3.08
C VAL A 105 -38.98 -12.93 3.77
N ASP A 106 -40.08 -12.64 3.07
CA ASP A 106 -41.11 -11.69 3.52
C ASP A 106 -40.47 -10.33 3.91
N ASP A 107 -40.60 -9.91 5.17
CA ASP A 107 -40.04 -8.64 5.70
C ASP A 107 -38.65 -8.83 6.34
N TYR A 108 -37.91 -9.86 5.95
CA TYR A 108 -36.59 -10.18 6.50
C TYR A 108 -35.54 -10.41 5.41
N ALA A 109 -34.32 -9.94 5.67
CA ALA A 109 -33.12 -10.26 4.93
C ALA A 109 -32.35 -11.34 5.69
N VAL A 110 -32.18 -12.50 5.08
CA VAL A 110 -31.30 -13.57 5.53
C VAL A 110 -29.95 -13.38 4.85
N ILE A 111 -28.93 -13.15 5.64
CA ILE A 111 -27.59 -12.75 5.19
C ILE A 111 -26.62 -13.88 5.50
N GLY A 112 -25.79 -14.26 4.54
CA GLY A 112 -24.65 -15.15 4.75
C GLY A 112 -23.37 -14.53 4.23
N HIS A 113 -22.31 -14.57 5.04
CA HIS A 113 -21.04 -13.90 4.77
C HIS A 113 -19.83 -14.81 5.06
N ILE A 114 -18.87 -14.83 4.13
CA ILE A 114 -17.50 -15.29 4.38
C ILE A 114 -16.51 -14.57 3.47
N GLY A 115 -15.55 -13.85 4.04
CA GLY A 115 -14.47 -13.20 3.29
C GLY A 115 -14.36 -11.72 3.64
N ASP A 116 -13.91 -10.90 2.70
CA ASP A 116 -13.76 -9.44 2.87
C ASP A 116 -14.54 -8.61 1.85
N SER A 117 -15.36 -9.27 1.02
CA SER A 117 -16.52 -8.61 0.42
C SER A 117 -17.44 -8.10 1.54
N ARG A 118 -18.25 -7.08 1.22
CA ARG A 118 -19.03 -6.36 2.23
C ARG A 118 -20.49 -6.19 1.85
N ILE A 119 -21.32 -6.24 2.88
CA ILE A 119 -22.75 -5.90 2.82
C ILE A 119 -22.99 -4.66 3.67
N TYR A 120 -23.62 -3.67 3.06
CA TYR A 120 -24.02 -2.42 3.70
C TYR A 120 -25.54 -2.26 3.64
N LEU A 121 -26.10 -1.65 4.69
CA LEU A 121 -27.47 -1.17 4.73
C LEU A 121 -27.46 0.35 4.79
N TYR A 122 -28.15 0.99 3.85
CA TYR A 122 -28.49 2.40 3.91
C TYR A 122 -29.95 2.55 4.35
N ARG A 123 -30.13 3.13 5.54
CA ARG A 123 -31.43 3.38 6.18
C ARG A 123 -31.33 4.69 6.96
N ASP A 124 -32.40 5.49 6.94
CA ASP A 124 -32.49 6.75 7.70
C ASP A 124 -31.26 7.66 7.51
N GLU A 125 -30.90 7.90 6.25
CA GLU A 125 -29.77 8.75 5.84
C GLU A 125 -28.37 8.29 6.26
N THR A 126 -28.24 7.07 6.81
CA THR A 126 -27.00 6.54 7.35
C THR A 126 -26.60 5.26 6.63
N LEU A 127 -25.34 5.16 6.20
CA LEU A 127 -24.76 3.92 5.71
C LEU A 127 -24.12 3.13 6.86
N THR A 128 -24.48 1.85 7.01
CA THR A 128 -23.91 0.97 8.04
C THR A 128 -23.38 -0.31 7.40
N GLN A 129 -22.13 -0.66 7.67
CA GLN A 129 -21.58 -1.97 7.32
C GLN A 129 -22.18 -3.04 8.22
N ILE A 130 -22.76 -4.08 7.63
CA ILE A 130 -23.43 -5.17 8.34
C ILE A 130 -22.49 -6.35 8.56
N THR A 131 -21.64 -6.67 7.58
CA THR A 131 -20.67 -7.77 7.67
C THR A 131 -19.37 -7.32 8.32
N THR A 132 -18.65 -8.25 8.96
CA THR A 132 -17.32 -8.00 9.53
C THR A 132 -16.29 -8.76 8.72
N ASP A 133 -15.34 -8.06 8.10
CA ASP A 133 -14.35 -8.67 7.20
C ASP A 133 -13.57 -9.80 7.89
N HIS A 134 -13.48 -10.96 7.23
CA HIS A 134 -12.63 -12.07 7.66
C HIS A 134 -11.16 -11.89 7.26
N THR A 135 -10.57 -10.73 7.57
CA THR A 135 -9.17 -10.41 7.25
C THR A 135 -8.26 -10.49 8.47
N PHE A 136 -6.96 -10.60 8.22
CA PHE A 136 -5.93 -10.58 9.26
C PHE A 136 -5.98 -9.26 10.06
N VAL A 137 -6.18 -8.13 9.37
CA VAL A 137 -6.23 -6.82 10.01
C VAL A 137 -7.48 -6.64 10.85
N GLN A 138 -8.62 -7.20 10.44
CA GLN A 138 -9.82 -7.17 11.26
C GLN A 138 -9.61 -7.90 12.58
N ARG A 139 -8.97 -9.08 12.58
CA ARG A 139 -8.60 -9.77 13.84
C ARG A 139 -7.67 -8.94 14.73
N LEU A 140 -6.77 -8.14 14.15
CA LEU A 140 -5.91 -7.24 14.92
C LEU A 140 -6.71 -6.09 15.54
N VAL A 141 -7.71 -5.57 14.83
CA VAL A 141 -8.65 -4.56 15.34
C VAL A 141 -9.48 -5.14 16.48
N ASP A 142 -10.09 -6.31 16.27
CA ASP A 142 -10.95 -6.98 17.27
C ASP A 142 -10.19 -7.33 18.56
N SER A 143 -8.90 -7.66 18.44
CA SER A 143 -8.02 -7.92 19.59
C SER A 143 -7.40 -6.66 20.20
N GLY A 144 -7.74 -5.46 19.69
CA GLY A 144 -7.27 -4.17 20.19
C GLY A 144 -5.78 -3.89 19.94
N ARG A 145 -5.16 -4.62 19.00
CA ARG A 145 -3.72 -4.48 18.67
C ARG A 145 -3.43 -3.33 17.72
N ILE A 146 -4.39 -3.00 16.86
CA ILE A 146 -4.36 -1.84 15.97
C ILE A 146 -5.72 -1.15 15.97
N THR A 147 -5.72 0.11 15.58
CA THR A 147 -6.95 0.88 15.34
C THR A 147 -7.56 0.60 13.96
N PRO A 148 -8.87 0.82 13.75
CA PRO A 148 -9.49 0.73 12.42
C PRO A 148 -8.80 1.61 11.37
N GLU A 149 -8.31 2.79 11.78
CA GLU A 149 -7.59 3.71 10.90
C GLU A 149 -6.24 3.14 10.45
N GLU A 150 -5.51 2.47 11.34
CA GLU A 150 -4.25 1.80 11.03
C GLU A 150 -4.45 0.59 10.11
N ALA A 151 -5.55 -0.16 10.29
CA ALA A 151 -5.89 -1.32 9.46
C ALA A 151 -5.97 -0.96 7.97
N ARG A 152 -6.50 0.21 7.62
CA ARG A 152 -6.68 0.69 6.24
C ARG A 152 -5.37 0.80 5.45
N TYR A 153 -4.27 1.13 6.13
CA TYR A 153 -2.94 1.31 5.52
C TYR A 153 -1.98 0.15 5.82
N HIS A 154 -2.46 -0.90 6.49
CA HIS A 154 -1.63 -2.02 6.87
C HIS A 154 -1.15 -2.81 5.64
N PRO A 155 0.14 -3.21 5.57
CA PRO A 155 0.69 -3.92 4.41
C PRO A 155 -0.01 -5.26 4.09
N ARG A 156 -0.64 -5.88 5.09
CA ARG A 156 -1.36 -7.16 5.00
C ARG A 156 -2.87 -7.01 5.13
N ARG A 157 -3.44 -5.87 4.72
CA ARG A 157 -4.88 -5.61 4.84
C ARG A 157 -5.76 -6.57 4.03
N SER A 158 -5.27 -7.01 2.87
CA SER A 158 -5.97 -7.95 1.98
C SER A 158 -5.65 -9.43 2.29
N VAL A 159 -5.04 -9.74 3.43
CA VAL A 159 -4.79 -11.14 3.82
C VAL A 159 -6.05 -11.71 4.43
N LEU A 160 -6.71 -12.58 3.66
CA LEU A 160 -7.93 -13.28 4.04
C LEU A 160 -7.64 -14.41 5.02
N MET A 161 -8.53 -14.58 5.99
CA MET A 161 -8.46 -15.60 7.05
C MET A 161 -9.52 -16.69 6.88
N ARG A 162 -10.69 -16.36 6.32
CA ARG A 162 -11.77 -17.31 6.02
C ARG A 162 -12.30 -17.02 4.62
N VAL A 163 -12.41 -18.05 3.80
CA VAL A 163 -12.96 -18.01 2.44
C VAL A 163 -13.60 -19.35 2.12
N LEU A 164 -14.51 -19.35 1.14
CA LEU A 164 -14.98 -20.59 0.55
C LEU A 164 -13.89 -21.15 -0.36
N SER A 165 -13.34 -22.34 -0.08
CA SER A 165 -12.16 -22.85 -0.80
C SER A 165 -12.19 -24.36 -1.04
N ASP A 166 -11.20 -24.85 -1.81
CA ASP A 166 -10.93 -26.26 -2.05
C ASP A 166 -10.30 -27.01 -0.85
N MET A 167 -10.01 -26.32 0.25
CA MET A 167 -9.32 -26.88 1.41
C MET A 167 -10.27 -27.19 2.57
N ASP A 168 -11.45 -26.55 2.58
CA ASP A 168 -12.46 -26.71 3.63
C ASP A 168 -13.77 -27.20 3.03
N ALA A 169 -14.15 -28.43 3.36
CA ALA A 169 -15.36 -29.07 2.84
C ALA A 169 -16.63 -28.65 3.58
N ASP A 170 -16.52 -28.02 4.75
CA ASP A 170 -17.67 -27.60 5.56
C ASP A 170 -17.47 -26.16 6.08
N PRO A 171 -17.46 -25.18 5.17
CA PRO A 171 -17.21 -23.78 5.51
C PRO A 171 -18.36 -23.22 6.37
N GLU A 172 -18.06 -22.71 7.55
CA GLU A 172 -19.05 -22.01 8.38
C GLU A 172 -19.26 -20.58 7.86
N LEU A 173 -20.48 -20.23 7.45
CA LEU A 173 -20.86 -18.86 7.12
C LEU A 173 -21.26 -18.09 8.39
N ASP A 174 -20.93 -16.80 8.42
CA ASP A 174 -21.52 -15.90 9.39
C ASP A 174 -22.93 -15.53 8.91
N MET A 175 -23.94 -15.95 9.67
CA MET A 175 -25.36 -15.82 9.31
C MET A 175 -26.04 -14.74 10.16
N PHE A 176 -26.85 -13.90 9.51
CA PHE A 176 -27.63 -12.86 10.17
C PHE A 176 -29.05 -12.82 9.61
N VAL A 177 -30.04 -12.60 10.46
CA VAL A 177 -31.42 -12.32 10.05
C VAL A 177 -31.80 -10.95 10.52
N MET A 178 -32.18 -10.08 9.59
CA MET A 178 -32.49 -8.68 9.88
C MET A 178 -33.86 -8.30 9.31
N PRO A 179 -34.69 -7.53 10.05
CA PRO A 179 -35.92 -7.00 9.50
C PRO A 179 -35.62 -5.95 8.43
N THR A 180 -36.35 -6.01 7.32
CA THR A 180 -36.32 -5.05 6.22
C THR A 180 -37.53 -4.14 6.28
N LEU A 181 -37.35 -2.89 5.85
CA LEU A 181 -38.40 -1.88 5.79
C LEU A 181 -38.45 -1.31 4.36
N PRO A 182 -39.64 -0.93 3.86
CA PRO A 182 -39.74 -0.20 2.61
C PRO A 182 -38.89 1.08 2.65
N GLY A 183 -38.05 1.27 1.62
CA GLY A 183 -37.08 2.36 1.53
C GLY A 183 -35.64 1.96 1.89
N ASP A 184 -35.44 0.77 2.47
CA ASP A 184 -34.09 0.24 2.70
C ASP A 184 -33.36 0.04 1.38
N ARG A 185 -32.06 0.34 1.40
CA ARG A 185 -31.16 0.06 0.29
C ARG A 185 -29.97 -0.76 0.75
N TRP A 186 -29.82 -1.95 0.20
CA TRP A 186 -28.66 -2.82 0.42
C TRP A 186 -27.64 -2.63 -0.68
N LEU A 187 -26.37 -2.64 -0.29
CA LEU A 187 -25.21 -2.63 -1.18
C LEU A 187 -24.34 -3.84 -0.82
N LEU A 188 -24.17 -4.76 -1.76
CA LEU A 188 -23.14 -5.80 -1.69
C LEU A 188 -22.01 -5.40 -2.62
N CYS A 189 -20.75 -5.53 -2.20
CA CYS A 189 -19.61 -5.23 -3.05
C CYS A 189 -18.36 -6.05 -2.73
N SER A 190 -17.55 -6.31 -3.75
CA SER A 190 -16.19 -6.83 -3.57
C SER A 190 -15.23 -5.77 -3.02
N ASP A 191 -14.04 -6.21 -2.60
CA ASP A 191 -13.02 -5.34 -2.01
C ASP A 191 -12.52 -4.28 -3.02
N GLY A 192 -12.67 -4.50 -4.33
CA GLY A 192 -12.32 -3.53 -5.35
C GLY A 192 -13.16 -2.25 -5.31
N LEU A 193 -14.36 -2.28 -4.70
CA LEU A 193 -15.09 -1.06 -4.37
C LEU A 193 -14.60 -0.48 -3.03
N SER A 194 -14.71 -1.23 -1.93
CA SER A 194 -14.46 -0.75 -0.56
C SER A 194 -13.01 -0.40 -0.28
N GLY A 195 -12.07 -1.02 -0.99
CA GLY A 195 -10.65 -0.73 -0.92
C GLY A 195 -10.24 0.61 -1.55
N VAL A 196 -11.09 1.18 -2.41
CA VAL A 196 -10.79 2.43 -3.15
C VAL A 196 -11.76 3.56 -2.79
N VAL A 197 -13.05 3.26 -2.68
CA VAL A 197 -14.11 4.24 -2.40
C VAL A 197 -14.40 4.22 -0.91
N ASP A 198 -14.30 5.36 -0.24
CA ASP A 198 -14.66 5.45 1.17
C ASP A 198 -16.18 5.47 1.40
N GLU A 199 -16.59 5.14 2.62
CA GLU A 199 -18.00 5.08 3.03
C GLU A 199 -18.74 6.42 2.86
N VAL A 200 -18.03 7.55 2.98
CA VAL A 200 -18.63 8.88 2.81
C VAL A 200 -19.09 9.09 1.36
N HIS A 201 -18.27 8.68 0.38
CA HIS A 201 -18.63 8.72 -1.03
C HIS A 201 -19.71 7.67 -1.36
N MET A 202 -19.67 6.49 -0.74
CA MET A 202 -20.72 5.49 -0.88
C MET A 202 -22.08 6.02 -0.40
N GLU A 203 -22.14 6.52 0.85
CA GLU A 203 -23.35 7.07 1.45
C GLU A 203 -23.91 8.23 0.61
N LYS A 204 -23.03 9.15 0.18
CA LYS A 204 -23.43 10.25 -0.69
C LYS A 204 -24.06 9.77 -1.99
N THR A 205 -23.56 8.68 -2.58
CA THR A 205 -24.09 8.12 -3.83
C THR A 205 -25.44 7.43 -3.59
N LEU A 206 -25.57 6.67 -2.50
CA LEU A 206 -26.80 5.99 -2.11
C LEU A 206 -27.92 6.98 -1.81
N ARG A 207 -27.61 8.08 -1.10
CA ARG A 207 -28.51 9.19 -0.76
C ARG A 207 -29.16 9.89 -1.95
N LEU A 208 -28.55 9.84 -3.13
CA LEU A 208 -29.13 10.46 -4.33
C LEU A 208 -30.45 9.81 -4.77
N GLY A 209 -30.80 8.62 -4.24
CA GLY A 209 -32.08 7.97 -4.51
C GLY A 209 -32.27 7.58 -5.98
N MET A 210 -31.19 7.44 -6.75
CA MET A 210 -31.24 6.98 -8.14
C MET A 210 -31.60 5.49 -8.22
N ALA A 211 -32.15 5.05 -9.35
CA ALA A 211 -32.43 3.63 -9.59
C ALA A 211 -31.18 2.76 -9.40
N PRO A 212 -31.31 1.49 -8.96
CA PRO A 212 -30.18 0.62 -8.60
C PRO A 212 -29.03 0.61 -9.61
N GLY A 213 -29.34 0.46 -10.91
CA GLY A 213 -28.31 0.44 -11.96
C GLY A 213 -27.53 1.75 -12.08
N ARG A 214 -28.20 2.91 -11.94
CA ARG A 214 -27.53 4.22 -11.97
C ARG A 214 -26.69 4.48 -10.72
N THR A 215 -27.16 4.01 -9.57
CA THR A 215 -26.41 4.04 -8.31
C THR A 215 -25.14 3.20 -8.42
N ALA A 216 -25.27 1.97 -8.95
CA ALA A 216 -24.13 1.09 -9.19
C ALA A 216 -23.13 1.70 -10.19
N ASP A 217 -23.60 2.26 -11.32
CA ASP A 217 -22.75 2.98 -12.29
C ASP A 217 -21.96 4.12 -11.62
N GLY A 218 -22.61 4.88 -10.74
CA GLY A 218 -21.99 5.96 -9.98
C GLY A 218 -20.87 5.47 -9.07
N LEU A 219 -21.10 4.40 -8.32
CA LEU A 219 -20.10 3.77 -7.45
C LEU A 219 -18.94 3.18 -8.25
N LEU A 220 -19.22 2.47 -9.35
CA LEU A 220 -18.20 1.95 -10.25
C LEU A 220 -17.35 3.09 -10.83
N LYS A 221 -17.98 4.19 -11.22
CA LYS A 221 -17.26 5.38 -11.68
C LYS A 221 -16.29 5.89 -10.61
N TYR A 222 -16.70 5.99 -9.35
CA TYR A 222 -15.79 6.38 -8.27
C TYR A 222 -14.62 5.40 -8.11
N ALA A 223 -14.87 4.08 -8.17
CA ALA A 223 -13.82 3.08 -8.09
C ALA A 223 -12.82 3.23 -9.26
N LEU A 224 -13.32 3.39 -10.48
CA LEU A 224 -12.51 3.61 -11.68
C LEU A 224 -11.71 4.91 -11.59
N ASP A 225 -12.33 6.02 -11.17
CA ASP A 225 -11.66 7.31 -11.01
C ASP A 225 -10.58 7.26 -9.91
N GLY A 226 -10.79 6.44 -8.87
CA GLY A 226 -9.79 6.10 -7.85
C GLY A 226 -8.72 5.10 -8.30
N GLY A 227 -8.75 4.65 -9.55
CA GLY A 227 -7.74 3.81 -10.18
C GLY A 227 -8.11 2.34 -10.36
N ALA A 228 -9.12 1.83 -9.64
CA ALA A 228 -9.60 0.44 -9.69
C ALA A 228 -8.47 -0.60 -9.90
N PRO A 229 -7.60 -0.79 -8.88
CA PRO A 229 -6.50 -1.74 -8.96
C PRO A 229 -6.97 -3.20 -8.99
N ASP A 230 -8.22 -3.45 -8.59
CA ASP A 230 -8.84 -4.77 -8.60
C ASP A 230 -10.14 -4.85 -9.41
N ASN A 231 -10.67 -6.07 -9.53
CA ASN A 231 -12.02 -6.32 -10.01
C ASN A 231 -13.05 -5.65 -9.10
N VAL A 232 -14.12 -5.10 -9.68
CA VAL A 232 -15.13 -4.34 -8.95
C VAL A 232 -16.50 -4.92 -9.28
N THR A 233 -17.16 -5.47 -8.28
CA THR A 233 -18.51 -6.03 -8.41
C THR A 233 -19.43 -5.39 -7.38
N ILE A 234 -20.61 -5.00 -7.83
CA ILE A 234 -21.57 -4.21 -7.04
C ILE A 234 -22.97 -4.76 -7.30
N VAL A 235 -23.70 -5.05 -6.23
CA VAL A 235 -25.14 -5.36 -6.27
C VAL A 235 -25.88 -4.36 -5.39
N ILE A 236 -26.84 -3.66 -5.98
CA ILE A 236 -27.74 -2.73 -5.27
C ILE A 236 -29.12 -3.37 -5.20
N VAL A 237 -29.75 -3.33 -4.03
CA VAL A 237 -31.09 -3.85 -3.78
C VAL A 237 -31.91 -2.82 -3.03
N ASP A 238 -33.00 -2.35 -3.64
CA ASP A 238 -33.96 -1.44 -3.02
C ASP A 238 -35.17 -2.24 -2.54
N VAL A 239 -35.47 -2.20 -1.24
CA VAL A 239 -36.65 -2.82 -0.63
C VAL A 239 -37.84 -1.88 -0.78
N GLY A 240 -38.92 -2.36 -1.38
CA GLY A 240 -40.08 -1.53 -1.73
C GLY A 240 -39.73 -0.42 -2.74
N GLY A 241 -40.61 0.57 -2.87
CA GLY A 241 -40.31 1.82 -3.60
C GLY A 241 -41.23 2.19 -4.78
N GLN A 242 -40.94 3.35 -5.38
CA GLN A 242 -41.70 4.03 -6.45
C GLN A 242 -41.27 3.67 -7.88
N HIS A 243 -40.16 2.93 -8.03
CA HIS A 243 -39.71 2.46 -9.32
C HIS A 243 -40.57 1.26 -9.74
N PRO A 244 -40.94 1.15 -11.02
CA PRO A 244 -41.71 -0.02 -11.47
C PRO A 244 -40.97 -1.26 -11.00
N VAL A 245 -41.71 -2.21 -10.40
CA VAL A 245 -41.25 -3.56 -10.06
C VAL A 245 -40.85 -4.23 -11.37
N LEU A 246 -39.69 -3.86 -11.89
CA LEU A 246 -39.01 -4.60 -12.91
C LEU A 246 -38.34 -5.74 -12.16
N SER A 247 -39.15 -6.77 -11.93
CA SER A 247 -38.67 -8.14 -11.87
C SER A 247 -38.04 -8.44 -13.24
N GLY A 248 -36.88 -7.85 -13.51
CA GLY A 248 -36.07 -8.22 -14.65
C GLY A 248 -35.73 -9.70 -14.54
N SER A 249 -35.45 -10.34 -15.67
CA SER A 249 -34.76 -11.63 -15.64
C SER A 249 -33.53 -11.51 -14.75
N ALA A 250 -33.29 -12.49 -13.88
CA ALA A 250 -32.12 -12.52 -13.01
C ALA A 250 -30.84 -12.16 -13.80
N THR A 251 -30.03 -11.29 -13.22
CA THR A 251 -28.81 -10.79 -13.86
C THR A 251 -27.60 -11.48 -13.23
N VAL A 252 -26.81 -12.16 -14.06
CA VAL A 252 -25.51 -12.72 -13.69
C VAL A 252 -24.43 -11.81 -14.27
N VAL A 253 -23.44 -11.43 -13.46
CA VAL A 253 -22.31 -10.57 -13.87
C VAL A 253 -20.97 -11.20 -13.50
N GLY A 254 -19.88 -10.67 -14.09
CA GLY A 254 -18.52 -11.13 -13.80
C GLY A 254 -18.16 -12.44 -14.52
N ALA A 255 -17.33 -13.26 -13.91
CA ALA A 255 -16.88 -14.54 -14.47
C ALA A 255 -18.06 -15.50 -14.75
N ALA A 256 -19.05 -15.53 -13.84
CA ALA A 256 -20.24 -16.37 -13.97
C ALA A 256 -21.14 -16.02 -15.17
N ALA A 257 -21.03 -14.81 -15.73
CA ALA A 257 -21.87 -14.37 -16.86
C ALA A 257 -21.52 -15.05 -18.19
N ASN A 258 -20.30 -15.58 -18.33
CA ASN A 258 -19.83 -16.34 -19.49
C ASN A 258 -19.34 -17.73 -19.07
N PRO A 259 -20.25 -18.68 -18.77
CA PRO A 259 -19.86 -20.02 -18.34
C PRO A 259 -19.17 -20.85 -19.43
N GLN A 260 -19.24 -20.44 -20.70
CA GLN A 260 -18.57 -21.11 -21.81
C GLN A 260 -17.14 -20.59 -22.00
N GLY A 261 -16.16 -21.40 -21.59
CA GLY A 261 -14.78 -21.25 -22.01
C GLY A 261 -13.86 -20.64 -20.96
N ILE A 262 -13.62 -21.37 -19.86
CA ILE A 262 -12.38 -21.22 -19.07
C ILE A 262 -11.23 -21.71 -19.96
N ILE A 263 -10.76 -20.86 -20.88
CA ILE A 263 -9.50 -21.07 -21.58
C ILE A 263 -8.42 -20.63 -20.58
N VAL A 264 -7.89 -21.60 -19.82
CA VAL A 264 -6.68 -21.37 -19.01
C VAL A 264 -5.54 -21.05 -20.00
N PRO A 265 -5.05 -19.80 -20.10
CA PRO A 265 -3.95 -19.51 -21.01
C PRO A 265 -2.71 -20.21 -20.47
N ALA A 266 -2.00 -20.96 -21.31
CA ALA A 266 -0.72 -21.52 -20.93
C ALA A 266 0.22 -20.39 -20.47
N ALA A 267 0.88 -20.58 -19.32
CA ALA A 267 1.79 -19.61 -18.72
C ALA A 267 2.81 -19.11 -19.75
N ARG A 268 2.76 -17.81 -20.08
CA ARG A 268 3.82 -17.20 -20.89
C ARG A 268 5.05 -17.03 -19.99
N PRO A 269 6.25 -17.48 -20.42
CA PRO A 269 7.46 -17.20 -19.67
C PRO A 269 7.66 -15.68 -19.65
N ALA A 270 7.55 -15.08 -18.47
CA ALA A 270 7.84 -13.68 -18.26
C ALA A 270 9.32 -13.43 -18.61
N ARG A 271 9.57 -12.53 -19.57
CA ARG A 271 10.92 -12.05 -19.83
C ARG A 271 11.37 -11.29 -18.56
N PRO A 272 12.54 -11.58 -17.99
CA PRO A 272 13.03 -10.85 -16.83
C PRO A 272 13.27 -9.39 -17.26
N SER A 273 12.46 -8.47 -16.74
CA SER A 273 12.71 -7.03 -16.83
C SER A 273 13.48 -6.61 -15.58
N TRP A 274 14.67 -6.05 -15.78
CA TRP A 274 15.63 -5.75 -14.71
C TRP A 274 15.31 -4.42 -14.02
N LEU A 275 14.30 -3.69 -14.53
CA LEU A 275 13.95 -2.33 -14.12
C LEU A 275 12.74 -2.25 -13.19
N HIS A 276 11.97 -3.34 -13.07
CA HIS A 276 10.90 -3.45 -12.09
C HIS A 276 10.97 -4.83 -11.46
N PRO A 277 11.16 -4.96 -10.13
CA PRO A 277 10.88 -6.22 -9.48
C PRO A 277 9.40 -6.48 -9.69
N VAL A 278 9.07 -7.36 -10.63
CA VAL A 278 7.76 -8.01 -10.68
C VAL A 278 7.66 -8.69 -9.32
N ARG A 279 6.92 -8.08 -8.38
CA ARG A 279 6.52 -8.77 -7.17
C ARG A 279 5.80 -10.02 -7.67
N GLN A 280 6.44 -11.16 -7.49
CA GLN A 280 5.82 -12.48 -7.57
C GLN A 280 4.76 -12.53 -6.45
N ALA A 281 3.66 -11.81 -6.63
CA ALA A 281 2.45 -11.98 -5.82
C ALA A 281 1.70 -13.26 -6.26
N ALA A 282 2.09 -13.88 -7.38
CA ALA A 282 1.44 -15.06 -7.94
C ALA A 282 1.84 -16.40 -7.30
N ASN A 283 2.82 -16.42 -6.39
CA ASN A 283 3.34 -17.64 -5.76
C ASN A 283 3.32 -17.59 -4.22
N GLU A 284 2.65 -16.62 -3.60
CA GLU A 284 2.35 -16.73 -2.17
C GLU A 284 1.11 -17.65 -2.02
N PRO A 285 1.15 -18.70 -1.18
CA PRO A 285 0.00 -19.54 -0.95
C PRO A 285 -1.17 -18.66 -0.46
N THR A 286 -2.30 -18.72 -1.17
CA THR A 286 -3.47 -17.85 -1.01
C THR A 286 -4.32 -18.15 0.23
N HIS A 287 -3.95 -19.13 1.05
CA HIS A 287 -4.63 -19.36 2.32
C HIS A 287 -3.69 -20.00 3.33
N PHE A 288 -3.91 -19.62 4.59
CA PHE A 288 -3.04 -19.85 5.71
C PHE A 288 -3.86 -20.46 6.86
N GLU A 289 -3.61 -21.73 7.23
CA GLU A 289 -4.25 -22.38 8.39
C GLU A 289 -3.63 -21.89 9.70
N PRO A 290 -4.35 -21.18 10.59
CA PRO A 290 -3.76 -20.73 11.84
C PRO A 290 -3.81 -21.86 12.87
N ALA A 291 -2.68 -22.54 13.06
CA ALA A 291 -2.34 -23.02 14.40
C ALA A 291 -2.12 -21.80 15.31
N ALA A 292 -2.57 -21.85 16.57
CA ALA A 292 -2.38 -20.76 17.54
C ALA A 292 -0.91 -20.30 17.64
N ASP A 293 0.03 -21.22 17.42
CA ASP A 293 1.47 -20.99 17.46
C ASP A 293 2.01 -20.20 16.25
N TYR A 294 1.29 -20.18 15.11
CA TYR A 294 1.73 -19.44 13.92
C TYR A 294 1.58 -17.93 14.07
N LEU A 295 0.57 -17.47 14.81
CA LEU A 295 0.39 -16.06 15.10
C LEU A 295 1.61 -15.50 15.85
N GLU A 296 2.12 -16.25 16.84
CA GLU A 296 3.34 -15.90 17.56
C GLU A 296 4.58 -15.98 16.66
N GLU A 297 4.70 -17.02 15.83
CA GLU A 297 5.82 -17.18 14.89
C GLU A 297 5.89 -16.03 13.86
N LEU A 298 4.74 -15.57 13.35
CA LEU A 298 4.69 -14.44 12.41
C LEU A 298 4.93 -13.09 13.04
N ILE A 299 4.45 -12.89 14.28
CA ILE A 299 4.72 -11.67 15.05
C ILE A 299 6.22 -11.58 15.35
N GLU A 300 6.86 -12.71 15.72
CA GLU A 300 8.31 -12.77 15.87
C GLU A 300 9.03 -12.47 14.56
N GLU A 301 8.54 -12.98 13.43
CA GLU A 301 9.19 -12.75 12.14
C GLU A 301 9.12 -11.28 11.71
N ASP A 302 7.98 -10.61 11.87
CA ASP A 302 7.83 -9.19 11.54
C ASP A 302 8.61 -8.29 12.50
N HIS A 303 8.65 -8.64 13.79
CA HIS A 303 9.51 -7.96 14.76
C HIS A 303 11.00 -8.11 14.38
N ARG A 304 11.46 -9.29 13.95
CA ARG A 304 12.84 -9.50 13.46
C ARG A 304 13.13 -8.70 12.19
N ARG A 305 12.19 -8.61 11.24
CA ARG A 305 12.37 -7.85 9.98
C ARG A 305 12.40 -6.34 10.23
N SER A 306 11.55 -5.82 11.10
CA SER A 306 11.53 -4.39 11.46
C SER A 306 12.81 -3.97 12.19
N VAL A 307 13.32 -4.80 13.10
CA VAL A 307 14.60 -4.59 13.78
C VAL A 307 15.76 -4.61 12.79
N ARG A 308 15.81 -5.58 11.86
CA ARG A 308 16.86 -5.63 10.81
C ARG A 308 16.85 -4.39 9.93
N ARG A 309 15.68 -3.88 9.54
CA ARG A 309 15.58 -2.62 8.77
C ARG A 309 16.07 -1.42 9.59
N ARG A 310 15.66 -1.28 10.85
CA ARG A 310 16.13 -0.20 11.73
C ARG A 310 17.65 -0.24 11.92
N VAL A 311 18.20 -1.43 12.17
CA VAL A 311 19.66 -1.62 12.28
C VAL A 311 20.36 -1.29 10.96
N GLY A 312 19.82 -1.72 9.82
CA GLY A 312 20.36 -1.37 8.50
C GLY A 312 20.40 0.14 8.23
N TRP A 313 19.32 0.86 8.55
CA TRP A 313 19.26 2.31 8.42
C TRP A 313 20.24 3.03 9.36
N ILE A 314 20.34 2.62 10.62
CA ILE A 314 21.30 3.18 11.58
C ILE A 314 22.73 2.93 11.12
N THR A 315 23.04 1.72 10.65
CA THR A 315 24.37 1.37 10.16
C THR A 315 24.73 2.20 8.93
N GLY A 316 23.79 2.36 8.00
CA GLY A 316 23.96 3.23 6.83
C GLY A 316 24.22 4.68 7.21
N LEU A 317 23.48 5.22 8.18
CA LEU A 317 23.69 6.59 8.68
C LEU A 317 25.09 6.76 9.30
N ILE A 318 25.54 5.79 10.11
CA ILE A 318 26.88 5.81 10.71
C ILE A 318 27.97 5.80 9.64
N VAL A 319 27.82 4.99 8.59
CA VAL A 319 28.79 4.95 7.47
C VAL A 319 28.86 6.29 6.74
N VAL A 320 27.71 6.93 6.48
CA VAL A 320 27.68 8.25 5.84
C VAL A 320 28.36 9.31 6.71
N ILE A 321 28.10 9.31 8.02
CA ILE A 321 28.75 10.23 8.96
C ILE A 321 30.27 9.99 8.99
N ALA A 322 30.71 8.72 9.02
CA ALA A 322 32.12 8.37 9.01
C ALA A 322 32.83 8.81 7.72
N LEU A 323 32.18 8.67 6.56
CA LEU A 323 32.71 9.14 5.28
C LEU A 323 32.82 10.67 5.23
N MET A 324 31.82 11.40 5.75
CA MET A 324 31.90 12.86 5.84
C MET A 324 33.02 13.31 6.79
N ALA A 325 33.17 12.65 7.95
CA ALA A 325 34.25 12.94 8.89
C ALA A 325 35.63 12.66 8.27
N ALA A 326 35.79 11.56 7.53
CA ALA A 326 37.02 11.24 6.81
C ALA A 326 37.33 12.27 5.71
N ALA A 327 36.31 12.74 4.97
CA ALA A 327 36.47 13.77 3.95
C ALA A 327 36.88 15.12 4.56
N LEU A 328 36.23 15.54 5.65
CA LEU A 328 36.58 16.74 6.41
C LEU A 328 37.99 16.66 6.99
N PHE A 329 38.36 15.52 7.55
CA PHE A 329 39.71 15.29 8.06
C PHE A 329 40.75 15.36 6.94
N GLY A 330 40.48 14.73 5.78
CA GLY A 330 41.35 14.81 4.61
C GLY A 330 41.53 16.23 4.09
N ALA A 331 40.44 17.01 4.03
CA ALA A 331 40.48 18.41 3.65
C ALA A 331 41.31 19.25 4.66
N TYR A 332 41.08 19.07 5.96
CA TYR A 332 41.85 19.74 7.01
C TYR A 332 43.35 19.38 6.94
N ALA A 333 43.69 18.09 6.85
CA ALA A 333 45.07 17.63 6.72
C ALA A 333 45.76 18.23 5.49
N TRP A 334 45.05 18.35 4.36
CA TRP A 334 45.57 19.03 3.18
C TRP A 334 45.83 20.52 3.41
N THR A 335 44.94 21.23 4.12
CA THR A 335 45.16 22.66 4.43
C THR A 335 46.44 22.89 5.24
N GLN A 336 46.79 21.98 6.15
CA GLN A 336 47.99 22.07 6.99
C GLN A 336 49.31 21.89 6.22
N THR A 337 49.25 21.47 4.95
CA THR A 337 50.44 21.40 4.08
C THR A 337 50.78 22.72 3.38
N ARG A 338 49.94 23.74 3.54
CA ARG A 338 50.09 25.05 2.90
C ARG A 338 50.63 26.08 3.88
N TYR A 339 51.50 26.94 3.38
CA TYR A 339 52.09 28.03 4.14
C TYR A 339 51.93 29.33 3.33
N PHE A 340 51.84 30.45 4.01
CA PHE A 340 51.89 31.76 3.36
C PHE A 340 52.56 32.77 4.28
N VAL A 341 53.08 33.84 3.69
CA VAL A 341 53.72 34.94 4.43
C VAL A 341 52.78 36.13 4.39
N GLY A 342 52.41 36.65 5.56
CA GLY A 342 51.45 37.74 5.71
C GLY A 342 51.85 38.70 6.84
N VAL A 343 50.97 39.66 7.13
CA VAL A 343 51.15 40.60 8.24
C VAL A 343 50.47 40.05 9.49
N ASP A 344 51.18 40.01 10.61
CA ASP A 344 50.56 39.83 11.91
C ASP A 344 49.99 41.17 12.40
N SER A 345 48.66 41.25 12.43
CA SER A 345 47.92 42.42 12.90
C SER A 345 48.21 42.83 14.35
N GLN A 346 48.74 41.95 15.20
CA GLN A 346 49.03 42.27 16.60
C GLN A 346 50.37 42.98 16.78
N ASN A 347 51.38 42.58 16.00
CA ASN A 347 52.76 43.06 16.15
C ASN A 347 53.25 43.95 14.99
N ASP A 348 52.46 44.09 13.92
CA ASP A 348 52.82 44.79 12.67
C ASP A 348 54.14 44.26 12.06
N THR A 349 54.33 42.95 12.18
CA THR A 349 55.49 42.21 11.68
C THR A 349 55.10 41.24 10.57
N VAL A 350 56.07 40.87 9.75
CA VAL A 350 55.93 39.78 8.79
C VAL A 350 55.90 38.44 9.55
N ALA A 351 54.87 37.64 9.34
CA ALA A 351 54.75 36.32 9.93
C ALA A 351 54.51 35.24 8.86
N VAL A 352 54.97 34.04 9.15
CA VAL A 352 54.65 32.83 8.39
C VAL A 352 53.42 32.20 9.02
N PHE A 353 52.39 31.99 8.21
CA PHE A 353 51.15 31.33 8.59
C PHE A 353 51.10 29.92 7.99
N GLN A 354 50.53 28.98 8.75
CA GLN A 354 50.22 27.63 8.29
C GLN A 354 48.70 27.50 8.09
N GLY A 355 48.28 27.12 6.89
CA GLY A 355 46.88 27.01 6.49
C GLY A 355 46.54 27.70 5.16
N ILE A 356 45.26 28.01 4.96
CA ILE A 356 44.75 28.72 3.78
C ILE A 356 44.37 30.15 4.19
N GLN A 357 44.66 31.15 3.35
CA GLN A 357 44.40 32.57 3.66
C GLN A 357 42.89 32.93 3.75
N GLN A 358 42.00 32.06 3.28
CA GLN A 358 40.58 32.33 3.18
C GLN A 358 39.89 31.98 4.50
N ASP A 359 39.23 32.96 5.10
CA ASP A 359 38.40 32.76 6.28
C ASP A 359 36.98 32.34 5.87
N ILE A 360 36.43 31.36 6.58
CA ILE A 360 35.03 30.96 6.40
C ILE A 360 34.23 31.54 7.57
N GLY A 361 33.69 32.75 7.35
CA GLY A 361 32.96 33.47 8.40
C GLY A 361 33.86 33.79 9.59
N PRO A 362 33.49 33.42 10.84
CA PRO A 362 34.30 33.70 12.03
C PRO A 362 35.44 32.69 12.26
N ILE A 363 35.60 31.68 11.40
CA ILE A 363 36.59 30.61 11.58
C ILE A 363 37.81 30.92 10.72
N SER A 364 38.93 31.25 11.37
CA SER A 364 40.23 31.33 10.70
C SER A 364 40.72 29.92 10.36
N LEU A 365 41.05 29.70 9.09
CA LEU A 365 41.64 28.46 8.58
C LEU A 365 43.17 28.50 8.55
N SER A 366 43.76 29.50 9.23
CA SER A 366 45.20 29.65 9.36
C SER A 366 45.59 30.07 10.78
N HIS A 367 46.81 29.73 11.16
CA HIS A 367 47.42 30.17 12.42
C HIS A 367 48.86 30.60 12.18
N VAL A 368 49.37 31.48 13.03
CA VAL A 368 50.77 31.92 12.99
C VAL A 368 51.66 30.74 13.33
N TYR A 369 52.52 30.36 12.39
CA TYR A 369 53.55 29.33 12.58
C TYR A 369 54.82 29.94 13.20
N GLU A 370 55.27 31.08 12.64
CA GLU A 370 56.48 31.77 13.09
C GLU A 370 56.37 33.28 12.87
N ASP A 371 56.64 34.10 13.90
CA ASP A 371 56.82 35.55 13.75
C ASP A 371 58.28 35.84 13.40
N THR A 372 58.52 36.49 12.27
CA THR A 372 59.87 36.69 11.75
C THR A 372 60.57 37.92 12.36
N GLY A 373 59.82 38.74 13.11
CA GLY A 373 60.28 39.97 13.75
C GLY A 373 60.64 41.11 12.79
N ILE A 374 60.40 40.95 11.49
CA ILE A 374 60.64 41.99 10.47
C ILE A 374 59.47 42.97 10.53
N LYS A 375 59.71 44.23 10.87
CA LYS A 375 58.67 45.26 10.89
C LYS A 375 58.25 45.64 9.48
N MET A 376 56.95 45.87 9.28
CA MET A 376 56.43 46.33 7.99
C MET A 376 57.05 47.66 7.55
N SER A 377 57.39 48.54 8.50
CA SER A 377 58.07 49.83 8.26
C SER A 377 59.45 49.70 7.61
N ASP A 378 60.13 48.57 7.82
CA ASP A 378 61.51 48.37 7.37
C ASP A 378 61.57 47.85 5.94
N LEU A 379 60.43 47.45 5.36
CA LEU A 379 60.33 46.95 3.99
C LEU A 379 60.08 48.07 2.98
N PRO A 380 60.57 47.95 1.74
CA PRO A 380 60.17 48.83 0.63
C PRO A 380 58.65 48.77 0.35
N SER A 381 58.06 49.88 -0.12
CA SER A 381 56.61 50.01 -0.37
C SER A 381 56.01 48.91 -1.26
N PHE A 382 56.78 48.43 -2.24
CA PHE A 382 56.40 47.30 -3.09
C PHE A 382 56.27 45.99 -2.29
N ASN A 383 57.23 45.71 -1.40
CA ASN A 383 57.21 44.51 -0.56
C ASN A 383 56.15 44.60 0.54
N GLN A 384 55.90 45.80 1.08
CA GLN A 384 54.78 46.02 2.01
C GLN A 384 53.44 45.64 1.38
N SER A 385 53.20 46.08 0.14
CA SER A 385 51.98 45.78 -0.61
C SER A 385 51.84 44.27 -0.88
N LEU A 386 52.94 43.59 -1.22
CA LEU A 386 52.95 42.14 -1.44
C LEU A 386 52.66 41.34 -0.16
N VAL A 387 53.25 41.72 0.97
CA VAL A 387 53.00 41.05 2.25
C VAL A 387 51.59 41.34 2.77
N GLN A 388 51.06 42.56 2.56
CA GLN A 388 49.66 42.89 2.84
C GLN A 388 48.68 42.06 2.00
N GLN A 389 49.03 41.79 0.74
CA GLN A 389 48.24 40.93 -0.14
C GLN A 389 48.45 39.43 0.11
N THR A 390 49.33 39.07 1.04
CA THR A 390 49.82 37.72 1.36
C THR A 390 50.59 37.05 0.23
N ILE A 391 51.72 36.43 0.54
CA ILE A 391 52.57 35.71 -0.43
C ILE A 391 52.43 34.21 -0.18
N THR A 392 51.83 33.49 -1.13
CA THR A 392 51.65 32.05 -1.03
C THR A 392 52.98 31.31 -1.12
N ALA A 393 53.23 30.36 -0.21
CA ALA A 393 54.41 29.49 -0.23
C ALA A 393 53.98 28.03 -0.43
N ARG A 394 54.76 27.27 -1.20
CA ARG A 394 54.43 25.85 -1.51
C ARG A 394 54.89 24.89 -0.42
N SER A 395 55.81 25.31 0.43
CA SER A 395 56.36 24.56 1.57
C SER A 395 56.93 25.52 2.62
N LEU A 396 57.31 24.99 3.78
CA LEU A 396 58.01 25.75 4.82
C LEU A 396 59.36 26.29 4.31
N ASP A 397 60.09 25.51 3.51
CA ASP A 397 61.36 25.94 2.91
C ASP A 397 61.17 27.11 1.93
N ASP A 398 60.07 27.12 1.18
CA ASP A 398 59.72 28.22 0.27
C ASP A 398 59.32 29.48 1.07
N ALA A 399 58.57 29.29 2.16
CA ALA A 399 58.19 30.37 3.07
C ALA A 399 59.43 31.02 3.72
N THR A 400 60.36 30.22 4.23
CA THR A 400 61.61 30.71 4.83
C THR A 400 62.50 31.39 3.79
N ALA A 401 62.53 30.91 2.54
CA ALA A 401 63.23 31.59 1.44
C ALA A 401 62.59 32.95 1.07
N ILE A 402 61.26 33.06 1.10
CA ILE A 402 60.55 34.34 0.93
C ILE A 402 60.92 35.31 2.05
N VAL A 403 60.87 34.85 3.31
CA VAL A 403 61.25 35.66 4.48
C VAL A 403 62.72 36.10 4.39
N GLY A 404 63.63 35.23 3.95
CA GLY A 404 65.04 35.56 3.73
C GLY A 404 65.24 36.70 2.72
N ARG A 405 64.47 36.69 1.61
CA ARG A 405 64.48 37.79 0.62
C ARG A 405 63.92 39.09 1.19
N LEU A 406 62.84 39.01 1.95
CA LEU A 406 62.26 40.17 2.63
C LEU A 406 63.25 40.78 3.64
N ARG A 407 63.94 39.95 4.43
CA ARG A 407 64.96 40.39 5.39
C ARG A 407 66.15 41.07 4.70
N ALA A 408 66.61 40.53 3.57
CA ALA A 408 67.67 41.17 2.77
C ALA A 408 67.23 42.53 2.18
N SER A 409 65.96 42.64 1.78
CA SER A 409 65.39 43.90 1.29
C SER A 409 65.20 44.96 2.38
N ALA A 410 64.90 44.53 3.61
CA ALA A 410 64.77 45.43 4.76
C ALA A 410 66.10 46.09 5.15
N GLY A 411 67.23 45.37 4.97
CA GLY A 411 68.57 45.90 5.24
C GLY A 411 69.08 46.90 4.21
N THR A 412 68.54 46.91 2.98
CA THR A 412 69.01 47.76 1.87
C THR A 412 68.22 49.06 1.70
N GLY A 413 67.07 49.20 2.38
CA GLY A 413 66.22 50.40 2.34
C GLY A 413 66.75 51.62 3.15
N LYS A 414 67.85 51.48 3.90
CA LYS A 414 68.52 52.60 4.57
C LYS A 414 69.56 53.25 3.63
N THR A 415 69.10 54.01 2.65
CA THR A 415 69.90 55.09 2.06
C THR A 415 69.04 56.36 2.06
N PRO A 416 69.62 57.51 2.48
CA PRO A 416 68.87 58.70 2.90
C PRO A 416 68.05 59.37 1.80
#